data_AF-A0A9W8BME3-F1
#
_entry.id   AF-A0A9W8BME3-F1
#
_cell.length_a   1.000
_cell.length_b   1.000
_cell.length_c   1.000
_cell.angle_alpha   90.00
_cell.angle_beta   90.00
_cell.angle_gamma   90.00
#
_symmetry.space_group_name_H-M   'P 1'
#
loop_
_entity.id
_entity.type
_entity.pdbx_description
1 polymer ?
#
loop_
_entity_poly.entity_id
_entity_poly.type
_entity_poly.pdbx_seq_one_letter_code
_entity_poly.pdbx_strand_id
1 'polypeptide(L)'
;MPKKQLSVGVPATLNLKAELERARQECKADSSNSKSKPKSSPYTCMGGQNMGVQSRAQKDKQALDSERLSRAFTDARARQILEEKAHLYDLLSTADSDASAIRESRLDEHRIAKILEESPVDFVSKQIEHLRRRSEHRKGDRDAASSSLGQTSHSDSASMVEVVDEFGRSRMVPRSEACKYRQRPGSAAVSSDTSSNSDSDASSGSERIPDRSSRGIGYYSLSLAPERRKEQISTLQQLHNNTVQVREETAISSINKQRQLLDQRRAQLRSSHERFVSSSAGAAHAP
;
A
#
# COMPACT_ATOMS: atom_id res chain seq x y z
N MET A 1 8.31 8.20 39.73
CA MET A 1 7.06 8.77 39.17
C MET A 1 6.15 9.19 40.32
N PRO A 2 5.93 10.49 40.56
CA PRO A 2 5.04 10.94 41.61
C PRO A 2 3.58 10.58 41.26
N LYS A 3 2.89 9.90 42.19
CA LYS A 3 1.47 9.54 42.04
C LYS A 3 0.64 10.82 42.17
N LYS A 4 0.08 11.30 41.06
CA LYS A 4 -0.86 12.42 41.07
C LYS A 4 -2.12 11.99 41.84
N GLN A 5 -2.33 12.55 43.04
CA GLN A 5 -3.57 12.37 43.78
C GLN A 5 -4.65 13.21 43.10
N LEU A 6 -5.66 12.55 42.55
CA LEU A 6 -6.82 13.23 41.96
C LEU A 6 -7.74 13.66 43.11
N SER A 7 -7.83 14.96 43.38
CA SER A 7 -8.80 15.51 44.33
C SER A 7 -10.19 15.50 43.69
N VAL A 8 -10.97 14.47 43.96
CA VAL A 8 -12.37 14.39 43.51
C VAL A 8 -13.24 15.15 44.49
N GLY A 9 -14.09 16.06 43.99
CA GLY A 9 -14.99 16.84 44.84
C GLY A 9 -15.98 15.95 45.59
N VAL A 10 -16.27 16.31 46.85
CA VAL A 10 -17.25 15.65 47.72
C VAL A 10 -18.58 15.30 47.03
N PRO A 11 -19.23 16.19 46.23
CA PRO A 11 -20.49 15.84 45.56
C PRO A 11 -20.33 14.72 44.51
N ALA A 12 -19.19 14.66 43.80
CA ALA A 12 -18.93 13.61 42.82
C ALA A 12 -18.72 12.25 43.50
N THR A 13 -18.10 12.23 44.70
CA THR A 13 -17.95 10.99 45.47
C THR A 13 -19.29 10.45 45.99
N LEU A 14 -20.21 11.34 46.38
CA LEU A 14 -21.57 10.97 46.81
C LEU A 14 -22.40 10.43 45.64
N ASN A 15 -22.36 11.09 44.48
CA ASN A 15 -23.05 10.62 43.28
C ASN A 15 -22.52 9.26 42.81
N LEU A 16 -21.20 9.07 42.77
CA LEU A 16 -20.59 7.79 42.41
C LEU A 16 -20.98 6.68 43.40
N LYS A 17 -21.02 6.99 44.70
CA LYS A 17 -21.44 6.03 45.72
C LYS A 17 -22.91 5.64 45.55
N ALA A 18 -23.78 6.61 45.30
CA ALA A 18 -25.20 6.36 45.05
C ALA A 18 -25.42 5.50 43.80
N GLU A 19 -24.67 5.76 42.73
CA GLU A 19 -24.73 5.01 41.47
C GLU A 19 -24.24 3.56 41.66
N LEU A 20 -23.12 3.36 42.36
CA LEU A 20 -22.60 2.03 42.69
C LEU A 20 -23.56 1.23 43.57
N GLU A 21 -24.26 1.88 44.49
CA GLU A 21 -25.23 1.23 45.36
C GLU A 21 -26.50 0.84 44.59
N ARG A 22 -26.98 1.70 43.69
CA ARG A 22 -28.08 1.39 42.77
C ARG A 22 -27.74 0.18 41.88
N ALA A 23 -26.56 0.17 41.26
CA ALA A 23 -26.11 -0.95 40.43
C ALA A 23 -26.02 -2.27 41.22
N ARG A 24 -25.58 -2.22 42.49
CA ARG A 24 -25.55 -3.40 43.36
C ARG A 24 -26.94 -3.92 43.72
N GLN A 25 -27.92 -3.02 43.87
CA GLN A 25 -29.31 -3.39 44.14
C GLN A 25 -29.98 -4.00 42.91
N GLU A 26 -29.72 -3.44 41.72
CA GLU A 26 -30.20 -3.98 40.44
C GLU A 26 -29.65 -5.41 40.21
N CYS A 27 -28.34 -5.63 40.38
CA CYS A 27 -27.77 -6.98 40.27
C CYS A 27 -28.32 -7.98 41.29
N LYS A 28 -28.70 -7.52 42.50
CA LYS A 28 -29.31 -8.38 43.52
C LYS A 28 -30.77 -8.68 43.20
N ALA A 29 -31.53 -7.70 42.72
CA ALA A 29 -32.91 -7.85 42.31
C ALA A 29 -33.03 -8.85 41.14
N ASP A 30 -32.13 -8.77 40.15
CA ASP A 30 -32.07 -9.69 39.02
C ASP A 30 -31.75 -11.14 39.45
N SER A 31 -31.01 -11.33 40.55
CA SER A 31 -30.70 -12.67 41.08
C SER A 31 -31.85 -13.33 41.88
N SER A 32 -32.89 -12.56 42.23
CA SER A 32 -33.95 -13.01 43.15
C SER A 32 -35.17 -13.65 42.46
N ASN A 33 -35.23 -13.64 41.13
CA ASN A 33 -36.38 -14.17 40.37
C ASN A 33 -36.17 -15.55 39.72
N SER A 34 -35.07 -16.26 40.06
CA SER A 34 -34.85 -17.64 39.61
C SER A 34 -34.81 -18.60 40.80
N LYS A 35 -35.97 -19.18 41.14
CA LYS A 35 -36.08 -20.38 41.97
C LYS A 35 -35.51 -21.58 41.20
N SER A 36 -34.23 -21.87 41.40
CA SER A 36 -33.68 -23.23 41.48
C SER A 36 -32.16 -23.16 41.69
N LYS A 37 -31.68 -23.63 42.84
CA LYS A 37 -30.26 -23.88 43.09
C LYS A 37 -30.06 -25.37 43.36
N PRO A 38 -29.15 -26.08 42.67
CA PRO A 38 -28.38 -27.11 43.31
C PRO A 38 -27.21 -26.49 44.07
N LYS A 39 -26.86 -27.08 45.23
CA LYS A 39 -25.74 -26.69 46.08
C LYS A 39 -24.43 -26.95 45.33
N SER A 40 -23.79 -25.91 44.79
CA SER A 40 -22.37 -25.96 44.44
C SER A 40 -21.61 -24.84 45.15
N SER A 41 -20.43 -25.23 45.62
CA SER A 41 -19.47 -24.43 46.39
C SER A 41 -19.24 -23.03 45.80
N PRO A 42 -19.15 -21.96 46.63
CA PRO A 42 -19.03 -20.57 46.16
C PRO A 42 -17.65 -20.20 45.59
N TYR A 43 -16.79 -21.17 45.28
CA TYR A 43 -15.41 -20.92 44.81
C TYR A 43 -15.05 -21.73 43.55
N THR A 44 -15.91 -21.81 42.54
CA THR A 44 -15.48 -22.36 41.21
C THR A 44 -16.27 -21.80 40.01
N CYS A 45 -16.96 -20.66 40.13
CA CYS A 45 -17.71 -20.10 38.98
C CYS A 45 -16.83 -19.44 37.91
N MET A 46 -15.53 -19.24 38.16
CA MET A 46 -14.57 -18.66 37.20
C MET A 46 -13.68 -19.72 36.52
N GLY A 47 -13.86 -21.01 36.83
CA GLY A 47 -12.97 -22.10 36.40
C GLY A 47 -13.33 -22.78 35.07
N GLY A 48 -14.49 -22.46 34.50
CA GLY A 48 -14.89 -23.00 33.19
C GLY A 48 -14.12 -22.33 32.07
N GLN A 49 -12.92 -22.83 31.74
CA GLN A 49 -12.25 -22.43 30.51
C GLN A 49 -13.17 -22.79 29.34
N ASN A 50 -13.64 -21.79 28.60
CA ASN A 50 -14.37 -21.99 27.35
C ASN A 50 -13.58 -22.94 26.47
N MET A 51 -14.14 -24.12 26.15
CA MET A 51 -13.46 -25.21 25.43
C MET A 51 -12.89 -24.81 24.05
N GLY A 52 -13.29 -23.66 23.51
CA GLY A 52 -12.75 -23.09 22.27
C GLY A 52 -11.60 -22.08 22.43
N VAL A 53 -11.30 -21.63 23.65
CA VAL A 53 -10.24 -20.63 23.89
C VAL A 53 -8.87 -21.25 23.71
N GLN A 54 -8.66 -22.49 24.15
CA GLN A 54 -7.38 -23.18 23.94
C GLN A 54 -7.12 -23.43 22.45
N SER A 55 -8.13 -23.90 21.70
CA SER A 55 -8.01 -24.10 20.25
C SER A 55 -7.77 -22.79 19.49
N ARG A 56 -8.42 -21.69 19.90
CA ARG A 56 -8.19 -20.36 19.31
C ARG A 56 -6.80 -19.82 19.65
N ALA A 57 -6.38 -19.93 20.91
CA ALA A 57 -5.04 -19.53 21.34
C ALA A 57 -3.93 -20.33 20.64
N GLN A 58 -4.15 -21.63 20.41
CA GLN A 58 -3.21 -22.47 19.67
C GLN A 58 -3.12 -22.05 18.20
N LYS A 59 -4.26 -21.72 17.56
CA LYS A 59 -4.30 -21.21 16.19
C LYS A 59 -3.64 -19.84 16.07
N ASP A 60 -3.87 -18.94 17.01
CA ASP A 60 -3.24 -17.62 17.06
C ASP A 60 -1.72 -17.74 17.26
N LYS A 61 -1.27 -18.68 18.09
CA LYS A 61 0.16 -18.98 18.28
C LYS A 61 0.80 -19.49 16.99
N GLN A 62 0.15 -20.41 16.27
CA GLN A 62 0.65 -20.90 14.98
C GLN A 62 0.72 -19.80 13.92
N ALA A 63 -0.28 -18.90 13.88
CA ALA A 63 -0.27 -17.76 12.97
C ALA A 63 0.92 -16.83 13.25
N LEU A 64 1.15 -16.49 14.53
CA LEU A 64 2.30 -15.67 14.94
C LEU A 64 3.64 -16.34 14.64
N ASP A 65 3.77 -17.65 14.86
CA ASP A 65 5.00 -18.38 14.55
C ASP A 65 5.25 -18.43 13.02
N SER A 66 4.20 -18.57 12.21
CA SER A 66 4.32 -18.52 10.74
C SER A 66 4.73 -17.13 10.22
N GLU A 67 4.21 -16.05 10.83
CA GLU A 67 4.63 -14.68 10.51
C GLU A 67 6.06 -14.38 10.99
N ARG A 68 6.47 -14.94 12.13
CA ARG A 68 7.85 -14.84 12.61
C ARG A 68 8.82 -15.55 11.67
N LEU A 69 8.46 -16.73 11.18
CA LEU A 69 9.27 -17.48 10.22
C LEU A 69 9.33 -16.78 8.87
N SER A 70 8.23 -16.21 8.38
CA SER A 70 8.23 -15.46 7.11
C SER A 70 9.07 -14.18 7.22
N ARG A 71 8.95 -13.44 8.33
CA ARG A 71 9.80 -12.27 8.62
C ARG A 71 11.27 -12.66 8.76
N ALA A 72 11.57 -13.74 9.49
CA ALA A 72 12.94 -14.22 9.64
C ALA A 72 13.54 -14.65 8.28
N PHE A 73 12.74 -15.25 7.39
CA PHE A 73 13.17 -15.61 6.04
C PHE A 73 13.42 -14.37 5.17
N THR A 74 12.55 -13.36 5.22
CA THR A 74 12.77 -12.09 4.52
C THR A 74 13.99 -11.35 5.06
N ASP A 75 14.18 -11.37 6.38
CA ASP A 75 15.31 -10.72 7.04
C ASP A 75 16.63 -11.45 6.74
N ALA A 76 16.62 -12.78 6.67
CA ALA A 76 17.77 -13.58 6.26
C ALA A 76 18.16 -13.31 4.81
N ARG A 77 17.17 -13.26 3.90
CA ARG A 77 17.40 -12.88 2.49
C ARG A 77 17.92 -11.45 2.37
N ALA A 78 17.38 -10.51 3.16
CA ALA A 78 17.84 -9.13 3.18
C ALA A 78 19.28 -9.01 3.71
N ARG A 79 19.65 -9.77 4.75
CA ARG A 79 21.03 -9.84 5.25
C ARG A 79 21.99 -10.40 4.21
N GLN A 80 21.63 -11.50 3.54
CA GLN A 80 22.45 -12.06 2.47
C GLN A 80 22.69 -11.04 1.34
N ILE A 81 21.65 -10.30 0.92
CA ILE A 81 21.78 -9.25 -0.09
C ILE A 81 22.70 -8.12 0.39
N LEU A 82 22.62 -7.74 1.66
CA LEU A 82 23.48 -6.71 2.23
C LEU A 82 24.94 -7.16 2.35
N GLU A 83 25.18 -8.42 2.72
CA GLU A 83 26.52 -9.04 2.75
C GLU A 83 27.13 -9.11 1.36
N GLU A 84 26.37 -9.57 0.35
CA GLU A 84 26.81 -9.60 -1.05
C GLU A 84 27.13 -8.19 -1.57
N LYS A 85 26.31 -7.20 -1.21
CA LYS A 85 26.57 -5.79 -1.54
C LYS A 85 27.82 -5.25 -0.84
N ALA A 86 27.98 -5.52 0.45
CA ALA A 86 29.16 -5.10 1.20
C ALA A 86 30.43 -5.69 0.59
N HIS A 87 30.42 -6.97 0.25
CA HIS A 87 31.52 -7.63 -0.44
C HIS A 87 31.82 -7.00 -1.81
N LEU A 88 30.79 -6.60 -2.58
CA LEU A 88 31.00 -5.86 -3.84
C LEU A 88 31.62 -4.48 -3.59
N TYR A 89 31.22 -3.77 -2.54
CA TYR A 89 31.83 -2.49 -2.18
C TYR A 89 33.28 -2.66 -1.71
N ASP A 90 33.60 -3.71 -0.96
CA ASP A 90 34.97 -4.03 -0.59
C ASP A 90 35.82 -4.37 -1.82
N LEU A 91 35.27 -5.13 -2.78
CA LEU A 91 35.91 -5.40 -4.06
C LEU A 91 36.14 -4.13 -4.88
N LEU A 92 35.13 -3.24 -4.98
CA LEU A 92 35.25 -1.98 -5.72
C LEU A 92 36.21 -1.00 -5.03
N SER A 93 36.19 -0.96 -3.69
CA SER A 93 37.09 -0.14 -2.88
C SER A 93 38.53 -0.62 -2.95
N THR A 94 38.76 -1.91 -3.24
CA THR A 94 40.10 -2.48 -3.43
C THR A 94 40.52 -2.48 -4.91
N ALA A 95 39.57 -2.40 -5.83
CA ALA A 95 39.79 -2.45 -7.28
C ALA A 95 40.19 -1.12 -7.95
N ASP A 96 40.35 -0.02 -7.20
CA ASP A 96 41.13 1.13 -7.69
C ASP A 96 42.60 0.76 -8.01
N SER A 97 43.04 -0.44 -7.61
CA SER A 97 44.39 -0.95 -7.86
C SER A 97 44.57 -1.67 -9.21
N ASP A 98 43.56 -2.37 -9.74
CA ASP A 98 43.74 -3.24 -10.92
C ASP A 98 42.44 -3.49 -11.70
N ALA A 99 42.12 -2.58 -12.63
CA ALA A 99 40.96 -2.65 -13.53
C ALA A 99 40.95 -3.88 -14.48
N SER A 100 42.02 -4.69 -14.50
CA SER A 100 42.14 -5.90 -15.31
C SER A 100 41.44 -7.11 -14.69
N ALA A 101 41.34 -7.20 -13.36
CA ALA A 101 40.81 -8.38 -12.67
C ALA A 101 39.26 -8.48 -12.73
N ILE A 102 38.57 -7.35 -12.89
CA ILE A 102 37.09 -7.29 -12.99
C ILE A 102 36.57 -7.92 -14.29
N ARG A 103 37.39 -7.95 -15.36
CA ARG A 103 36.99 -8.61 -16.61
C ARG A 103 37.00 -10.13 -16.53
N GLU A 104 37.74 -10.70 -15.58
CA GLU A 104 38.02 -12.15 -15.52
C GLU A 104 37.37 -12.85 -14.32
N SER A 105 36.88 -12.09 -13.33
CA SER A 105 36.15 -12.63 -12.18
C SER A 105 34.63 -12.62 -12.41
N ARG A 106 34.19 -13.57 -13.23
CA ARG A 106 32.94 -14.36 -13.06
C ARG A 106 31.82 -13.70 -12.24
N LEU A 107 31.06 -12.81 -12.86
CA LEU A 107 29.61 -12.87 -12.65
C LEU A 107 29.10 -13.92 -13.62
N ASP A 108 28.74 -15.11 -13.12
CA ASP A 108 28.14 -16.15 -13.95
C ASP A 108 27.01 -15.52 -14.76
N GLU A 109 27.03 -15.69 -16.08
CA GLU A 109 25.98 -15.16 -16.97
C GLU A 109 24.57 -15.52 -16.47
N HIS A 110 24.45 -16.65 -15.77
CA HIS A 110 23.25 -17.10 -15.08
C HIS A 110 22.79 -16.21 -13.90
N ARG A 111 23.71 -15.65 -13.10
CA ARG A 111 23.36 -14.71 -12.02
C ARG A 111 22.95 -13.36 -12.58
N ILE A 112 23.63 -12.87 -13.62
CA ILE A 112 23.23 -11.63 -14.31
C ILE A 112 21.86 -11.81 -14.95
N ALA A 113 21.61 -12.95 -15.61
CA ALA A 113 20.30 -13.27 -16.18
C ALA A 113 19.21 -13.33 -15.11
N LYS A 114 19.49 -13.95 -13.95
CA LYS A 114 18.54 -14.04 -12.84
C LYS A 114 18.24 -12.68 -12.20
N ILE A 115 19.23 -11.80 -12.07
CA ILE A 115 19.03 -10.42 -11.60
C ILE A 115 18.20 -9.61 -12.60
N LEU A 116 18.42 -9.79 -13.91
CA LEU A 116 17.59 -9.17 -14.94
C LEU A 116 16.16 -9.70 -14.95
N GLU A 117 15.95 -10.99 -14.64
CA GLU A 117 14.62 -11.63 -14.59
C GLU A 117 13.85 -11.29 -13.32
N GLU A 118 14.51 -11.18 -12.16
CA GLU A 118 13.90 -10.84 -10.87
C GLU A 118 13.77 -9.32 -10.63
N SER A 119 14.39 -8.48 -11.45
CA SER A 119 14.28 -7.02 -11.34
C SER A 119 12.89 -6.55 -11.80
N PRO A 120 12.09 -5.88 -10.96
CA PRO A 120 10.83 -5.25 -11.39
C PRO A 120 11.05 -4.03 -12.30
N VAL A 121 12.32 -3.64 -12.50
CA VAL A 121 12.73 -2.53 -13.35
C VAL A 121 13.32 -3.11 -14.64
N ASP A 122 12.63 -2.91 -15.76
CA ASP A 122 13.15 -3.24 -17.08
C ASP A 122 14.13 -2.15 -17.54
N PHE A 123 15.43 -2.45 -17.42
CA PHE A 123 16.51 -1.55 -17.82
C PHE A 123 16.52 -1.27 -19.33
N VAL A 124 16.07 -2.23 -20.15
CA VAL A 124 16.02 -2.07 -21.61
C VAL A 124 14.89 -1.13 -21.99
N SER A 125 13.68 -1.34 -21.45
CA SER A 125 12.56 -0.42 -21.66
C SER A 125 12.87 0.98 -21.13
N LYS A 126 13.54 1.10 -19.96
CA LYS A 126 13.95 2.39 -19.40
C LYS A 126 15.01 3.10 -20.26
N GLN A 127 15.94 2.35 -20.85
CA GLN A 127 16.94 2.89 -21.77
C GLN A 127 16.31 3.35 -23.09
N ILE A 128 15.35 2.59 -23.62
CA ILE A 128 14.57 2.95 -24.82
C ILE A 128 13.69 4.18 -24.53
N GLU A 129 13.02 4.22 -23.40
CA GLU A 129 12.20 5.35 -22.98
C GLU A 129 13.05 6.61 -22.78
N HIS A 130 14.24 6.49 -22.20
CA HIS A 130 15.18 7.59 -22.06
C HIS A 130 15.68 8.10 -23.42
N LEU A 131 16.01 7.20 -24.36
CA LEU A 131 16.36 7.56 -25.74
C LEU A 131 15.20 8.22 -26.49
N ARG A 132 13.97 7.77 -26.24
CA ARG A 132 12.75 8.31 -26.82
C ARG A 132 12.41 9.70 -26.26
N ARG A 133 12.49 9.91 -24.94
CA ARG A 133 12.34 11.25 -24.34
C ARG A 133 13.39 12.22 -24.87
N ARG A 134 14.64 11.75 -25.04
CA ARG A 134 15.73 12.55 -25.59
C ARG A 134 15.51 12.93 -27.07
N SER A 135 14.88 12.06 -27.86
CA SER A 135 14.54 12.37 -29.26
C SER A 135 13.29 13.24 -29.39
N GLU A 136 12.32 13.09 -28.50
CA GLU A 136 11.13 13.95 -28.40
C GLU A 136 11.50 15.38 -27.98
N HIS A 137 12.42 15.57 -27.03
CA HIS A 137 12.98 16.89 -26.70
C HIS A 137 13.69 17.55 -27.90
N ARG A 138 14.42 16.79 -28.72
CA ARG A 138 15.08 17.33 -29.92
C ARG A 138 14.11 17.74 -31.03
N LYS A 139 12.87 17.23 -31.04
CA LYS A 139 11.84 17.59 -32.02
C LYS A 139 11.00 18.80 -31.61
N GLY A 140 10.98 19.16 -30.33
CA GLY A 140 10.28 20.36 -29.82
C GLY A 140 11.14 21.64 -29.79
N ASP A 141 12.46 21.52 -29.95
CA ASP A 141 13.40 22.62 -29.68
C ASP A 141 13.78 23.47 -30.91
N ARG A 142 13.11 23.29 -32.06
CA ARG A 142 13.32 24.18 -33.23
C ARG A 142 12.62 25.53 -33.10
N ASP A 143 11.70 25.70 -32.14
CA ASP A 143 10.98 26.95 -31.91
C ASP A 143 11.32 27.62 -30.56
N ALA A 144 12.24 27.06 -29.75
CA ALA A 144 12.63 27.61 -28.44
C ALA A 144 14.15 27.83 -28.30
N ALA A 145 14.89 27.81 -29.41
CA ALA A 145 16.34 28.06 -29.45
C ALA A 145 16.68 29.55 -29.28
N SER A 146 16.36 30.14 -28.12
CA SER A 146 17.02 31.36 -27.64
C SER A 146 16.86 31.62 -26.13
N SER A 147 16.95 30.60 -25.26
CA SER A 147 17.35 30.88 -23.87
C SER A 147 18.10 29.73 -23.20
N SER A 148 19.39 29.72 -23.49
CA SER A 148 20.48 29.74 -22.51
C SER A 148 20.75 28.49 -21.67
N LEU A 149 21.96 27.96 -21.89
CA LEU A 149 22.76 27.27 -20.88
C LEU A 149 22.74 28.05 -19.56
N GLY A 150 22.50 27.37 -18.44
CA GLY A 150 22.87 27.86 -17.12
C GLY A 150 21.91 27.52 -16.00
N GLN A 151 22.50 26.93 -14.95
CA GLN A 151 22.14 27.12 -13.55
C GLN A 151 20.98 26.29 -12.97
N THR A 152 21.33 25.59 -11.90
CA THR A 152 20.47 25.11 -10.83
C THR A 152 19.77 26.31 -10.16
N SER A 153 18.83 26.96 -10.84
CA SER A 153 17.89 27.85 -10.17
C SER A 153 16.81 26.97 -9.59
N HIS A 154 16.74 26.90 -8.25
CA HIS A 154 15.59 26.37 -7.52
C HIS A 154 14.33 26.99 -8.10
N SER A 155 13.65 26.22 -8.95
CA SER A 155 12.36 26.60 -9.50
C SER A 155 11.40 26.73 -8.32
N ASP A 156 10.82 27.91 -8.11
CA ASP A 156 9.80 28.16 -7.09
C ASP A 156 8.62 27.18 -7.19
N SER A 157 8.46 26.48 -8.31
CA SER A 157 7.50 25.39 -8.49
C SER A 157 7.79 24.13 -7.66
N ALA A 158 9.02 23.96 -7.16
CA ALA A 158 9.41 22.86 -6.26
C ALA A 158 9.37 23.24 -4.77
N SER A 159 9.21 24.54 -4.44
CA SER A 159 9.08 24.99 -3.05
C SER A 159 7.72 24.58 -2.51
N MET A 160 7.68 23.59 -1.63
CA MET A 160 6.47 23.15 -0.93
C MET A 160 6.17 24.10 0.24
N VAL A 161 4.92 24.51 0.40
CA VAL A 161 4.46 25.39 1.49
C VAL A 161 3.39 24.66 2.30
N GLU A 162 3.43 24.82 3.62
CA GLU A 162 2.41 24.29 4.51
C GLU A 162 1.14 25.16 4.42
N VAL A 163 0.01 24.53 4.10
CA VAL A 163 -1.28 25.19 4.04
C VAL A 163 -2.30 24.42 4.86
N VAL A 164 -3.21 25.16 5.51
CA VAL A 164 -4.33 24.59 6.27
C VAL A 164 -5.51 24.39 5.32
N ASP A 165 -5.99 23.15 5.22
CA ASP A 165 -7.16 22.82 4.40
C ASP A 165 -8.48 23.25 5.06
N GLU A 166 -9.60 23.04 4.35
CA GLU A 166 -10.95 23.35 4.82
C GLU A 166 -11.37 22.57 6.09
N PHE A 167 -10.65 21.50 6.44
CA PHE A 167 -10.87 20.68 7.63
C PHE A 167 -9.91 21.05 8.78
N GLY A 168 -9.11 22.11 8.64
CA GLY A 168 -8.17 22.55 9.66
C GLY A 168 -6.90 21.69 9.78
N ARG A 169 -6.59 20.86 8.78
CA ARG A 169 -5.38 20.00 8.77
C ARG A 169 -4.28 20.66 7.95
N SER A 170 -3.04 20.56 8.40
CA SER A 170 -1.91 21.05 7.62
C SER A 170 -1.52 20.07 6.51
N ARG A 171 -1.27 20.62 5.31
CA ARG A 171 -0.88 19.89 4.10
C ARG A 171 0.24 20.63 3.38
N MET A 172 1.25 19.90 2.91
CA MET A 172 2.31 20.46 2.07
C MET A 172 1.85 20.49 0.61
N VAL A 173 1.81 21.68 0.02
CA VAL A 173 1.34 21.92 -1.34
C VAL A 173 2.39 22.74 -2.09
N PRO A 174 2.62 22.51 -3.40
CA PRO A 174 3.50 23.38 -4.19
C PRO A 174 3.09 24.86 -4.06
N ARG A 175 4.05 25.77 -3.98
CA ARG A 175 3.79 27.21 -3.79
C ARG A 175 2.87 27.80 -4.87
N SER A 176 2.92 27.27 -6.09
CA SER A 176 2.02 27.63 -7.20
C SER A 176 0.55 27.28 -6.93
N GLU A 177 0.28 26.23 -6.16
CA GLU A 177 -1.07 25.75 -5.85
C GLU A 177 -1.60 26.25 -4.50
N ALA A 178 -0.72 26.77 -3.63
CA ALA A 178 -1.09 27.32 -2.32
C ALA A 178 -2.15 28.44 -2.40
N CYS A 179 -2.23 29.16 -3.52
CA CYS A 179 -3.24 30.20 -3.74
C CYS A 179 -4.68 29.66 -3.73
N LYS A 180 -4.89 28.38 -4.06
CA LYS A 180 -6.22 27.74 -4.07
C LYS A 180 -6.82 27.62 -2.66
N TYR A 181 -5.96 27.60 -1.63
CA TYR A 181 -6.32 27.41 -0.24
C TYR A 181 -6.35 28.73 0.56
N ARG A 182 -5.91 29.83 -0.04
CA ARG A 182 -5.99 31.15 0.58
C ARG A 182 -7.45 31.58 0.59
N GLN A 183 -8.11 31.39 1.74
CA GLN A 183 -9.46 31.88 1.96
C GLN A 183 -9.53 33.38 1.59
N ARG A 184 -10.56 33.74 0.83
CA ARG A 184 -10.88 35.10 0.43
C ARG A 184 -10.86 35.99 1.69
N PRO A 185 -10.07 37.07 1.76
CA PRO A 185 -10.06 37.94 2.93
C PRO A 185 -11.40 38.68 2.97
N GLY A 186 -12.36 38.11 3.68
CA GLY A 186 -13.74 38.61 3.73
C GLY A 186 -14.74 37.75 4.51
N SER A 187 -14.39 36.56 5.00
CA SER A 187 -15.32 35.71 5.75
C SER A 187 -15.02 35.56 7.25
N ALA A 188 -14.22 36.45 7.82
CA ALA A 188 -13.94 36.50 9.26
C ALA A 188 -14.57 37.74 9.91
N ALA A 189 -15.90 37.78 9.98
CA ALA A 189 -16.65 38.63 10.92
C ALA A 189 -18.17 38.35 10.83
N VAL A 190 -18.71 37.51 11.72
CA VAL A 190 -20.07 37.56 12.33
C VAL A 190 -20.01 36.53 13.48
N SER A 191 -19.62 36.90 14.70
CA SER A 191 -20.43 37.44 15.80
C SER A 191 -21.65 36.59 16.20
N SER A 192 -21.47 35.89 17.33
CA SER A 192 -22.37 35.81 18.51
C SER A 192 -23.89 35.87 18.34
N ASP A 193 -24.53 34.90 19.00
CA ASP A 193 -25.84 34.92 19.64
C ASP A 193 -27.09 34.96 18.77
N THR A 194 -27.78 33.82 18.70
CA THR A 194 -29.25 33.81 18.78
C THR A 194 -29.74 32.43 19.24
N SER A 195 -30.14 32.40 20.50
CA SER A 195 -31.05 31.39 21.05
C SER A 195 -32.43 31.52 20.41
N SER A 196 -32.96 30.44 19.84
CA SER A 196 -34.40 30.24 19.76
C SER A 196 -34.72 28.75 19.56
N ASN A 197 -35.38 28.19 20.57
CA ASN A 197 -36.12 26.95 20.50
C ASN A 197 -37.14 26.99 19.35
N SER A 198 -37.26 25.87 18.65
CA SER A 198 -38.54 25.45 18.09
C SER A 198 -38.49 23.93 17.89
N ASP A 199 -39.11 23.25 18.85
CA ASP A 199 -39.70 21.93 18.66
C ASP A 199 -40.63 21.96 17.45
N SER A 200 -40.36 21.10 16.48
CA SER A 200 -41.37 20.65 15.54
C SER A 200 -41.03 19.22 15.12
N ASP A 201 -41.64 18.31 15.87
CA ASP A 201 -41.94 16.94 15.49
C ASP A 201 -42.68 16.94 14.14
N ALA A 202 -42.07 16.39 13.10
CA ALA A 202 -42.77 15.98 11.89
C ALA A 202 -42.00 14.84 11.22
N SER A 203 -42.52 13.63 11.47
CA SER A 203 -42.24 12.40 10.76
C SER A 203 -42.37 12.58 9.23
N SER A 204 -41.24 12.45 8.53
CA SER A 204 -41.24 11.87 7.18
C SER A 204 -40.03 10.95 7.08
N GLY A 205 -40.29 9.65 7.05
CA GLY A 205 -39.29 8.59 6.87
C GLY A 205 -38.62 8.68 5.51
N SER A 206 -37.64 9.57 5.40
CA SER A 206 -36.57 9.44 4.42
C SER A 206 -35.51 8.59 5.09
N GLU A 207 -35.52 7.28 4.80
CA GLU A 207 -34.37 6.42 5.07
C GLU A 207 -33.16 7.09 4.42
N ARG A 208 -32.38 7.80 5.23
CA ARG A 208 -31.07 8.31 4.84
C ARG A 208 -30.20 7.08 4.62
N ILE A 209 -30.19 6.59 3.38
CA ILE A 209 -29.17 5.68 2.89
C ILE A 209 -27.85 6.38 3.22
N PRO A 210 -27.01 5.83 4.12
CA PRO A 210 -25.78 6.50 4.51
C PRO A 210 -24.95 6.74 3.25
N ASP A 211 -24.34 7.92 3.14
CA ASP A 211 -23.43 8.30 2.06
C ASP A 211 -22.30 7.26 1.92
N ARG A 212 -22.56 6.26 1.07
CA ARG A 212 -21.64 5.15 0.73
C ARG A 212 -20.60 5.56 -0.30
N SER A 213 -20.63 6.81 -0.76
CA SER A 213 -19.65 7.41 -1.68
C SER A 213 -18.26 7.65 -1.08
N SER A 214 -18.08 7.52 0.23
CA SER A 214 -16.81 7.84 0.91
C SER A 214 -15.65 6.86 0.64
N ARG A 215 -15.89 5.73 -0.04
CA ARG A 215 -14.86 4.70 -0.29
C ARG A 215 -14.39 4.57 -1.74
N GLY A 216 -14.87 5.40 -2.67
CA GLY A 216 -14.43 5.37 -4.08
C GLY A 216 -14.76 4.08 -4.84
N ILE A 217 -15.59 3.19 -4.26
CA ILE A 217 -16.10 1.99 -4.90
C ILE A 217 -17.50 2.34 -5.41
N GLY A 218 -17.65 2.52 -6.72
CA GLY A 218 -18.95 2.69 -7.35
C GLY A 218 -19.76 1.40 -7.21
N TYR A 219 -20.81 1.42 -6.38
CA TYR A 219 -21.73 0.29 -6.29
C TYR A 219 -22.84 0.46 -7.33
N TYR A 220 -23.13 -0.60 -8.09
CA TYR A 220 -24.27 -0.63 -8.99
C TYR A 220 -25.56 -0.64 -8.18
N SER A 221 -26.43 0.36 -8.40
CA SER A 221 -27.77 0.37 -7.82
C SER A 221 -28.64 -0.67 -8.54
N LEU A 222 -28.79 -1.84 -7.93
CA LEU A 222 -29.65 -2.90 -8.46
C LEU A 222 -31.12 -2.58 -8.22
N SER A 223 -31.98 -3.06 -9.12
CA SER A 223 -33.43 -2.89 -9.00
C SER A 223 -34.00 -3.64 -7.78
N LEU A 224 -35.10 -3.10 -7.24
CA LEU A 224 -35.84 -3.69 -6.11
C LEU A 224 -36.63 -4.94 -6.52
N ALA A 225 -37.10 -4.99 -7.78
CA ALA A 225 -37.83 -6.14 -8.33
C ALA A 225 -36.90 -7.37 -8.49
N PRO A 226 -37.30 -8.56 -8.00
CA PRO A 226 -36.40 -9.71 -7.94
C PRO A 226 -35.97 -10.23 -9.32
N GLU A 227 -36.87 -10.23 -10.31
CA GLU A 227 -36.56 -10.73 -11.65
C GLU A 227 -35.58 -9.82 -12.40
N ARG A 228 -35.85 -8.50 -12.42
CA ARG A 228 -34.92 -7.52 -13.00
C ARG A 228 -33.57 -7.51 -12.28
N ARG A 229 -33.53 -7.75 -10.97
CA ARG A 229 -32.28 -7.87 -10.22
C ARG A 229 -31.46 -9.08 -10.66
N LYS A 230 -32.08 -10.24 -10.87
CA LYS A 230 -31.39 -11.44 -11.35
C LYS A 230 -30.76 -11.21 -12.72
N GLU A 231 -31.50 -10.56 -13.64
CA GLU A 231 -30.99 -10.20 -14.97
C GLU A 231 -29.79 -9.23 -14.87
N GLN A 232 -29.90 -8.21 -14.01
CA GLN A 232 -28.82 -7.26 -13.77
C GLN A 232 -27.57 -7.92 -13.17
N ILE A 233 -27.74 -8.88 -12.26
CA ILE A 233 -26.62 -9.64 -11.70
C ILE A 233 -25.99 -10.54 -12.76
N SER A 234 -26.81 -11.23 -13.56
CA SER A 234 -26.35 -12.10 -14.65
C SER A 234 -25.53 -11.32 -15.69
N THR A 235 -26.03 -10.15 -16.11
CA THR A 235 -25.31 -9.27 -17.05
C THR A 235 -24.00 -8.76 -16.47
N LEU A 236 -23.96 -8.36 -15.19
CA LEU A 236 -22.73 -7.96 -14.52
C LEU A 236 -21.72 -9.10 -14.41
N GLN A 237 -22.18 -10.33 -14.12
CA GLN A 237 -21.32 -11.51 -14.12
C GLN A 237 -20.75 -11.80 -15.50
N GLN A 238 -21.55 -11.68 -16.56
CA GLN A 238 -21.09 -11.85 -17.93
C GLN A 238 -20.03 -10.81 -18.31
N LEU A 239 -20.25 -9.53 -17.97
CA LEU A 239 -19.26 -8.47 -18.19
C LEU A 239 -17.98 -8.69 -17.41
N HIS A 240 -18.09 -9.17 -16.16
CA HIS A 240 -16.93 -9.52 -15.35
C HIS A 240 -16.11 -10.63 -16.01
N ASN A 241 -16.76 -11.72 -16.40
CA ASN A 241 -16.10 -12.87 -17.05
C ASN A 241 -15.43 -12.45 -18.36
N ASN A 242 -16.11 -11.64 -19.19
CA ASN A 242 -15.51 -11.10 -20.42
C ASN A 242 -14.27 -10.25 -20.12
N THR A 243 -14.33 -9.40 -19.09
CA THR A 243 -13.20 -8.55 -18.70
C THR A 243 -12.02 -9.38 -18.19
N VAL A 244 -12.29 -10.45 -17.43
CA VAL A 244 -11.27 -11.37 -16.95
C VAL A 244 -10.62 -12.10 -18.13
N GLN A 245 -11.41 -12.63 -19.07
CA GLN A 245 -10.89 -13.30 -20.27
C GLN A 245 -10.01 -12.38 -21.11
N VAL A 246 -10.43 -11.13 -21.37
CA VAL A 246 -9.60 -10.16 -22.12
C VAL A 246 -8.28 -9.87 -21.38
N ARG A 247 -8.30 -9.79 -20.05
CA ARG A 247 -7.07 -9.62 -19.25
C ARG A 247 -6.16 -10.83 -19.35
N GLU A 248 -6.70 -12.04 -19.32
CA GLU A 248 -5.94 -13.28 -19.48
C GLU A 248 -5.34 -13.38 -20.89
N GLU A 249 -6.12 -13.11 -21.93
CA GLU A 249 -5.67 -13.13 -23.32
C GLU A 249 -4.56 -12.09 -23.57
N THR A 250 -4.73 -10.87 -23.05
CA THR A 250 -3.70 -9.83 -23.15
C THR A 250 -2.44 -10.19 -22.37
N ALA A 251 -2.58 -10.79 -21.18
CA ALA A 251 -1.45 -11.31 -20.41
C ALA A 251 -0.71 -12.43 -21.18
N ILE A 252 -1.42 -13.44 -21.68
CA ILE A 252 -0.87 -14.54 -22.47
C ILE A 252 -0.18 -14.01 -23.73
N SER A 253 -0.80 -13.07 -24.44
CA SER A 253 -0.21 -12.42 -25.62
C SER A 253 1.10 -11.71 -25.28
N SER A 254 1.14 -10.98 -24.16
CA SER A 254 2.35 -10.29 -23.71
C SER A 254 3.49 -11.26 -23.35
N ILE A 255 3.17 -12.35 -22.66
CA ILE A 255 4.12 -13.42 -22.31
C ILE A 255 4.66 -14.08 -23.58
N ASN A 256 3.80 -14.38 -24.55
CA ASN A 256 4.21 -14.97 -25.82
C ASN A 256 5.14 -14.05 -26.62
N LYS A 257 4.84 -12.74 -26.66
CA LYS A 257 5.73 -11.74 -27.29
C LYS A 257 7.10 -11.70 -26.60
N GLN A 258 7.12 -11.69 -25.27
CA GLN A 258 8.37 -11.70 -24.51
C GLN A 258 9.19 -12.97 -24.79
N ARG A 259 8.53 -14.13 -24.84
CA ARG A 259 9.16 -15.41 -25.19
C ARG A 259 9.76 -15.40 -26.60
N GLN A 260 9.03 -14.91 -27.59
CA GLN A 260 9.55 -14.76 -28.96
C GLN A 260 10.79 -13.88 -29.02
N LEU A 261 10.80 -12.77 -28.27
CA LEU A 261 11.93 -11.84 -28.23
C LEU A 261 13.18 -12.50 -27.60
N LEU A 262 12.99 -13.28 -26.54
CA LEU A 262 14.07 -14.08 -25.94
C LEU A 262 14.60 -15.15 -26.89
N ASP A 263 13.72 -15.84 -27.62
CA ASP A 263 14.13 -16.86 -28.59
C ASP A 263 14.89 -16.25 -29.78
N GLN A 264 14.47 -15.08 -30.27
CA GLN A 264 15.22 -14.31 -31.26
C GLN A 264 16.61 -13.94 -30.75
N ARG A 265 16.72 -13.46 -29.50
CA ARG A 265 18.01 -13.12 -28.89
C ARG A 265 18.92 -14.34 -28.75
N ARG A 266 18.37 -15.50 -28.35
CA ARG A 266 19.11 -16.77 -28.30
C ARG A 266 19.62 -17.19 -29.68
N ALA A 267 18.80 -17.07 -30.72
CA ALA A 267 19.22 -17.37 -32.09
C ALA A 267 20.35 -16.43 -32.59
N GLN A 268 20.27 -15.14 -32.23
CA GLN A 268 21.34 -14.18 -32.53
C GLN A 268 22.65 -14.52 -31.81
N LEU A 269 22.58 -14.92 -30.54
CA LEU A 269 23.77 -15.36 -29.80
C LEU A 269 24.37 -16.62 -30.40
N ARG A 270 23.56 -17.62 -30.75
CA ARG A 270 24.02 -18.84 -31.42
C ARG A 270 24.69 -18.53 -32.76
N SER A 271 24.05 -17.75 -33.62
CA SER A 271 24.65 -17.37 -34.91
C SER A 271 25.90 -16.49 -34.78
N SER A 272 26.02 -15.68 -33.72
CA SER A 272 27.23 -14.91 -33.44
C SER A 272 28.35 -15.82 -32.95
N HIS A 273 28.03 -16.81 -32.11
CA HIS A 273 28.97 -17.81 -31.64
C HIS A 273 29.47 -18.70 -32.78
N GLU A 274 28.58 -19.17 -33.66
CA GLU A 274 28.96 -19.94 -34.86
C GLU A 274 29.88 -19.13 -35.80
N ARG A 275 29.60 -17.82 -35.98
CA ARG A 275 30.48 -16.92 -36.74
C ARG A 275 31.85 -16.73 -36.08
N PHE A 276 31.89 -16.63 -34.76
CA PHE A 276 33.15 -16.51 -34.02
C PHE A 276 33.98 -17.80 -34.12
N VAL A 277 33.37 -18.96 -33.93
CA VAL A 277 34.05 -20.27 -33.99
C VAL A 277 34.54 -20.58 -35.41
N SER A 278 33.75 -20.27 -36.45
CA SER A 278 34.17 -20.43 -37.84
C SER A 278 35.29 -19.44 -38.23
N SER A 279 35.23 -18.20 -37.73
CA SER A 279 36.30 -17.20 -37.89
C SER A 279 37.60 -17.62 -37.21
N SER A 280 37.55 -18.22 -36.02
CA SER A 280 38.77 -18.66 -35.32
C SER A 280 39.39 -19.91 -35.96
N ALA A 281 38.56 -20.80 -36.50
CA ALA A 281 39.03 -21.99 -37.22
C ALA A 281 39.71 -21.64 -38.57
N GLY A 282 39.25 -20.59 -39.25
CA GLY A 282 39.86 -20.12 -40.51
C GLY A 282 41.22 -19.41 -40.34
N ALA A 283 41.50 -18.82 -39.19
CA ALA A 283 42.76 -18.11 -38.93
C ALA A 283 43.96 -19.04 -38.64
N ALA A 284 43.70 -20.29 -38.26
CA ALA A 284 44.76 -21.28 -37.96
C ALA A 284 45.34 -21.97 -39.20
N HIS A 285 44.86 -21.64 -40.40
CA HIS A 285 45.24 -22.32 -41.65
C HIS A 285 45.64 -21.36 -42.80
N ALA A 286 46.17 -20.18 -42.46
CA ALA A 286 46.85 -19.31 -43.43
C ALA A 286 48.36 -19.60 -43.41
N PRO A 287 48.99 -20.00 -44.54
CA PRO A 287 50.41 -20.35 -44.63
C PRO A 287 51.36 -19.14 -44.52
#